data_AF-A0A2R6EYU8-F1
#
_entry.id   AF-A0A2R6EYU8-F1
#
_cell.length_a   1.000
_cell.length_b   1.000
_cell.length_c   1.000
_cell.angle_alpha   90.00
_cell.angle_beta   90.00
_cell.angle_gamma   90.00
#
_symmetry.space_group_name_H-M   'P 1'
#
loop_
_entity.id
_entity.type
_entity.pdbx_description
1 polymer ?
#
loop_
_entity_poly.entity_id
_entity_poly.type
_entity_poly.pdbx_seq_one_letter_code
_entity_poly.pdbx_strand_id
1 'polypeptide(L)'
;MSEDSEIDPEMLRREVDQIKDAMGLQERYPSQFRLWLVFGVLVALASAGSQVIYLRDLSGSLHTVVWFGLLGVGWVYQWSSGETDGGWSATGTKPRIEVLWASVFALYFVFVFTLGPAIDEVGSPESDMLLFSLVVGLVGVAYLVVGEALRAYYIRRRDRFAFYVGGAWMLVLAALLPSIEFFHTWGYATFGVVYAAHAVVSYLLLR
;
A
#
# COMPACT_ATOMS: atom_id res chain seq x y z
N MET A 1 30.81 -52.14 -14.35
CA MET A 1 31.11 -51.17 -13.28
C MET A 1 30.04 -50.10 -13.38
N SER A 2 29.02 -50.21 -12.54
CA SER A 2 28.01 -49.16 -12.37
C SER A 2 28.71 -48.00 -11.68
N GLU A 3 28.93 -46.91 -12.40
CA GLU A 3 29.25 -45.63 -11.78
C GLU A 3 28.02 -45.26 -10.95
N ASP A 4 28.12 -45.44 -9.64
CA ASP A 4 27.27 -44.75 -8.69
C ASP A 4 27.53 -43.26 -8.92
N SER A 5 26.70 -42.66 -9.78
CA SER A 5 26.58 -41.22 -9.94
C SER A 5 26.24 -40.67 -8.57
N GLU A 6 27.27 -40.28 -7.82
CA GLU A 6 27.15 -39.74 -6.48
C GLU A 6 26.26 -38.50 -6.58
N ILE A 7 25.01 -38.69 -6.16
CA ILE A 7 23.97 -37.68 -6.27
C ILE A 7 24.39 -36.53 -5.37
N ASP A 8 24.79 -35.39 -5.95
CA ASP A 8 25.13 -34.18 -5.20
C ASP A 8 23.86 -33.62 -4.54
N PRO A 9 23.70 -33.77 -3.21
CA PRO A 9 22.50 -33.36 -2.52
C PRO A 9 22.38 -31.82 -2.44
N GLU A 10 23.47 -31.07 -2.58
CA GLU A 10 23.43 -29.61 -2.61
C GLU A 10 22.93 -29.08 -3.94
N MET A 11 23.35 -29.67 -5.05
CA MET A 11 22.84 -29.31 -6.38
C MET A 11 21.33 -29.57 -6.48
N LEU A 12 20.89 -30.75 -6.02
CA LEU A 12 19.47 -31.09 -5.97
C LEU A 12 18.65 -30.17 -5.06
N ARG A 13 19.20 -29.74 -3.92
CA ARG A 13 18.53 -28.75 -3.06
C ARG A 13 18.34 -27.42 -3.78
N ARG A 14 19.36 -26.94 -4.50
CA ARG A 14 19.27 -25.70 -5.29
C ARG A 14 18.24 -25.81 -6.42
N GLU A 15 18.21 -26.93 -7.13
CA GLU A 15 17.22 -27.16 -8.20
C GLU A 15 15.80 -27.28 -7.64
N VAL A 16 15.62 -28.04 -6.55
CA VAL A 16 14.31 -28.17 -5.88
C VAL A 16 13.85 -26.82 -5.33
N ASP A 17 14.74 -26.01 -4.76
CA ASP A 17 14.41 -24.67 -4.31
C ASP A 17 14.04 -23.78 -5.49
N GLN A 18 14.78 -23.83 -6.62
CA GLN A 18 14.43 -23.10 -7.84
C GLN A 18 13.08 -23.53 -8.42
N ILE A 19 12.76 -24.83 -8.39
CA ILE A 19 11.46 -25.36 -8.82
C ILE A 19 10.34 -24.93 -7.87
N LYS A 20 10.56 -25.02 -6.55
CA LYS A 20 9.60 -24.51 -5.55
C LYS A 20 9.36 -23.01 -5.71
N ASP A 21 10.40 -22.27 -6.08
CA ASP A 21 10.34 -20.85 -6.35
C ASP A 21 9.55 -20.53 -7.62
N ALA A 22 9.84 -21.25 -8.71
CA ALA A 22 9.14 -21.14 -9.98
C ALA A 22 7.67 -21.56 -9.87
N MET A 23 7.37 -22.54 -9.01
CA MET A 23 6.00 -22.99 -8.72
C MET A 23 5.29 -22.17 -7.64
N GLY A 24 5.97 -21.20 -7.00
CA GLY A 24 5.40 -20.39 -5.90
C GLY A 24 5.02 -21.20 -4.66
N LEU A 25 5.62 -22.37 -4.47
CA LEU A 25 5.35 -23.30 -3.36
C LEU A 25 6.10 -22.92 -2.07
N GLN A 26 7.14 -22.08 -2.17
CA GLN A 26 7.86 -21.60 -0.99
C GLN A 26 7.10 -20.42 -0.37
N GLU A 27 6.73 -20.55 0.90
CA GLU A 27 6.06 -19.49 1.67
C GLU A 27 7.10 -18.43 2.05
N ARG A 28 7.45 -17.58 1.07
CA ARG A 28 8.60 -16.68 1.12
C ARG A 28 8.46 -15.53 2.13
N TYR A 29 7.25 -15.31 2.64
CA TYR A 29 6.90 -14.12 3.43
C TYR A 29 5.91 -14.44 4.57
N PRO A 30 6.30 -15.27 5.56
CA PRO A 30 5.40 -15.79 6.59
C PRO A 30 4.92 -14.74 7.61
N SER A 31 5.39 -13.49 7.53
CA SER A 31 4.96 -12.42 8.44
C SER A 31 4.42 -11.17 7.74
N GLN A 32 4.59 -11.05 6.41
CA GLN A 32 4.14 -9.87 5.63
C GLN A 32 2.63 -9.61 5.75
N PHE A 33 1.82 -10.64 6.00
CA PHE A 33 0.39 -10.44 6.25
C PHE A 33 0.12 -9.59 7.51
N ARG A 34 1.04 -9.56 8.49
CA ARG A 34 0.93 -8.72 9.71
C ARG A 34 0.98 -7.23 9.39
N LEU A 35 1.66 -6.85 8.29
CA LEU A 35 1.70 -5.45 7.86
C LEU A 35 0.32 -4.92 7.52
N TRP A 36 -0.63 -5.76 7.09
CA TRP A 36 -2.02 -5.33 6.92
C TRP A 36 -2.60 -4.76 8.21
N LEU A 37 -2.40 -5.40 9.36
CA LEU A 37 -2.89 -4.90 10.64
C LEU A 37 -2.14 -3.64 11.08
N VAL A 38 -0.82 -3.60 10.91
CA VAL A 38 0.00 -2.43 11.27
C VAL A 38 -0.45 -1.21 10.49
N PHE A 39 -0.49 -1.30 9.15
CA PHE A 39 -0.95 -0.20 8.31
C PHE A 39 -2.44 0.06 8.49
N GLY A 40 -3.27 -0.95 8.73
CA GLY A 40 -4.69 -0.79 9.06
C GLY A 40 -4.91 0.11 10.27
N VAL A 41 -4.16 -0.12 11.36
CA VAL A 41 -4.20 0.72 12.57
C VAL A 41 -3.63 2.10 12.30
N LEU A 42 -2.47 2.21 11.65
CA LEU A 42 -1.83 3.51 11.38
C LEU A 42 -2.70 4.40 10.49
N VAL A 43 -3.31 3.83 9.44
CA VAL A 43 -4.24 4.55 8.55
C VAL A 43 -5.51 4.94 9.28
N ALA A 44 -6.07 4.08 10.14
CA ALA A 44 -7.21 4.43 10.96
C ALA A 44 -6.91 5.60 11.91
N LEU A 45 -5.73 5.59 12.56
CA LEU A 45 -5.27 6.66 13.43
C LEU A 45 -5.01 7.96 12.65
N ALA A 46 -4.40 7.88 11.46
CA ALA A 46 -4.14 9.05 10.63
C ALA A 46 -5.44 9.69 10.12
N SER A 47 -6.40 8.83 9.77
CA SER A 47 -7.75 9.23 9.38
C SER A 47 -8.50 9.87 10.54
N ALA A 48 -8.44 9.29 11.74
CA ALA A 48 -9.03 9.88 12.94
C ALA A 48 -8.38 11.23 13.30
N GLY A 49 -7.05 11.32 13.20
CA GLY A 49 -6.32 12.57 13.38
C GLY A 49 -6.74 13.64 12.37
N SER A 50 -6.86 13.27 11.10
CA SER A 50 -7.36 14.17 10.04
C SER A 50 -8.81 14.59 10.28
N GLN A 51 -9.67 13.69 10.75
CA GLN A 51 -11.04 14.00 11.13
C GLN A 51 -11.09 15.03 12.27
N VAL A 52 -10.23 14.90 13.28
CA VAL A 52 -10.14 15.85 14.39
C VAL A 52 -9.61 17.21 13.91
N ILE A 53 -8.59 17.23 13.04
CA ILE A 53 -8.06 18.46 12.45
C ILE A 53 -9.16 19.22 11.73
N TYR A 54 -9.93 18.53 10.88
CA TYR A 54 -11.06 19.10 10.16
C TYR A 54 -12.16 19.63 11.10
N LEU A 55 -12.62 18.81 12.04
CA LEU A 55 -13.70 19.20 12.97
C LEU A 55 -13.33 20.35 13.92
N ARG A 56 -12.04 20.60 14.10
CA ARG A 56 -11.50 21.65 14.97
C ARG A 56 -10.98 22.86 14.19
N ASP A 57 -11.15 22.86 12.86
CA ASP A 57 -10.68 23.93 11.97
C ASP A 57 -9.19 24.28 12.20
N LEU A 58 -8.36 23.24 12.38
CA LEU A 58 -6.93 23.40 12.58
C LEU A 58 -6.21 23.56 11.23
N SER A 59 -4.95 24.01 11.26
CA SER A 59 -4.16 24.19 10.04
C SER A 59 -4.12 22.92 9.19
N GLY A 60 -4.45 23.04 7.90
CA GLY A 60 -4.43 21.93 6.95
C GLY A 60 -3.04 21.27 6.81
N SER A 61 -1.95 21.99 7.09
CA SER A 61 -0.60 21.41 7.11
C SER A 61 -0.44 20.28 8.14
N LEU A 62 -1.28 20.24 9.18
CA LEU A 62 -1.29 19.18 10.18
C LEU A 62 -1.75 17.84 9.60
N HIS A 63 -2.56 17.82 8.54
CA HIS A 63 -2.89 16.57 7.85
C HIS A 63 -1.61 15.88 7.36
N THR A 64 -0.77 16.64 6.65
CA THR A 64 0.54 16.17 6.17
C THR A 64 1.39 15.64 7.32
N VAL A 65 1.49 16.37 8.42
CA VAL A 65 2.27 15.95 9.60
C VAL A 65 1.76 14.62 10.17
N VAL A 66 0.44 14.48 10.35
CA VAL A 66 -0.17 13.25 10.89
C VAL A 66 0.07 12.05 9.96
N TRP A 67 -0.13 12.24 8.65
CA TRP A 67 0.04 11.17 7.67
C TRP A 67 1.50 10.74 7.53
N PHE A 68 2.42 11.68 7.34
CA PHE A 68 3.86 11.35 7.24
C PHE A 68 4.41 10.80 8.55
N GLY A 69 3.95 11.31 9.70
CA GLY A 69 4.35 10.80 11.01
C GLY A 69 3.93 9.34 11.19
N LEU A 70 2.66 9.02 10.98
CA LEU A 70 2.14 7.67 11.20
C LEU A 70 2.59 6.67 10.14
N LEU A 71 2.56 7.04 8.85
CA LEU A 71 3.07 6.16 7.80
C LEU A 71 4.59 5.98 7.89
N GLY A 72 5.32 7.02 8.32
CA GLY A 72 6.74 6.93 8.62
C GLY A 72 7.04 5.90 9.71
N VAL A 73 6.22 5.84 10.77
CA VAL A 73 6.32 4.79 11.80
C VAL A 73 6.11 3.39 11.19
N GLY A 74 5.13 3.23 10.31
CA GLY A 74 4.91 1.97 9.58
C GLY A 74 6.12 1.55 8.76
N TRP A 75 6.76 2.50 8.06
CA TRP A 75 7.98 2.26 7.30
C TRP A 75 9.15 1.85 8.20
N VAL A 76 9.36 2.55 9.32
CA VAL A 76 10.41 2.20 10.29
C VAL A 76 10.17 0.83 10.89
N TYR A 77 8.91 0.47 11.17
CA TYR A 77 8.54 -0.86 11.64
C TYR A 77 8.87 -1.95 10.59
N GLN A 78 8.46 -1.74 9.34
CA GLN A 78 8.76 -2.66 8.25
C GLN A 78 10.27 -2.83 8.05
N TRP A 79 11.05 -1.74 8.11
CA TRP A 79 12.50 -1.81 7.99
C TRP A 79 13.14 -2.58 9.16
N SER A 80 12.76 -2.25 10.39
CA SER A 80 13.36 -2.85 11.60
C SER A 80 12.99 -4.32 11.83
N SER A 81 11.85 -4.77 11.30
CA SER A 81 11.38 -6.16 11.45
C SER A 81 12.17 -7.19 10.62
N GLY A 82 13.14 -6.77 9.80
CA GLY A 82 13.88 -7.67 8.90
C GLY A 82 13.00 -8.26 7.79
N GLU A 83 11.73 -7.85 7.69
CA GLU A 83 10.83 -8.19 6.58
C GLU A 83 11.30 -7.62 5.22
N THR A 84 12.36 -6.82 5.25
CA THR A 84 13.09 -6.27 4.11
C THR A 84 14.23 -7.21 3.63
N ASP A 85 14.66 -8.18 4.43
CA ASP A 85 15.83 -9.03 4.14
C ASP A 85 15.55 -10.15 3.11
N GLY A 86 14.28 -10.32 2.71
CA GLY A 86 13.86 -11.25 1.65
C GLY A 86 13.93 -10.65 0.24
N GLY A 87 15.10 -10.18 -0.20
CA GLY A 87 15.40 -9.93 -1.63
C GLY A 87 14.94 -8.57 -2.21
N TRP A 88 15.17 -7.47 -1.51
CA TRP A 88 14.95 -6.11 -2.04
C TRP A 88 16.15 -5.56 -2.85
N SER A 89 17.29 -6.27 -2.85
CA SER A 89 18.29 -6.12 -3.92
C SER A 89 17.78 -6.85 -5.15
N ALA A 90 17.09 -6.12 -6.04
CA ALA A 90 16.72 -6.64 -7.35
C ALA A 90 17.98 -6.91 -8.19
N THR A 91 18.63 -8.05 -7.96
CA THR A 91 19.52 -8.68 -8.94
C THR A 91 18.63 -9.47 -9.90
N GLY A 92 17.93 -8.77 -10.81
CA GLY A 92 17.07 -9.40 -11.82
C GLY A 92 16.05 -8.46 -12.48
N THR A 93 15.27 -8.99 -13.42
CA THR A 93 14.25 -8.30 -14.23
C THR A 93 12.93 -7.99 -13.50
N LYS A 94 12.86 -8.16 -12.17
CA LYS A 94 11.63 -7.96 -11.40
C LYS A 94 11.35 -6.46 -11.11
N PRO A 95 10.08 -6.00 -11.11
CA PRO A 95 9.74 -4.59 -10.91
C PRO A 95 10.05 -4.08 -9.50
N ARG A 96 10.79 -2.98 -9.37
CA ARG A 96 11.10 -2.39 -8.05
C ARG A 96 9.88 -1.67 -7.45
N ILE A 97 9.26 -2.26 -6.43
CA ILE A 97 8.07 -1.72 -5.74
C ILE A 97 8.33 -0.36 -5.09
N GLU A 98 9.55 -0.11 -4.60
CA GLU A 98 9.96 1.20 -4.06
C GLU A 98 9.85 2.31 -5.11
N VAL A 99 10.33 2.05 -6.32
CA VAL A 99 10.33 3.01 -7.42
C VAL A 99 8.89 3.32 -7.82
N LEU A 100 8.01 2.31 -7.79
CA LEU A 100 6.57 2.50 -8.02
C LEU A 100 5.98 3.45 -6.98
N TRP A 101 6.18 3.20 -5.68
CA TRP A 101 5.66 4.08 -4.62
C TRP A 101 6.27 5.49 -4.71
N ALA A 102 7.58 5.60 -4.92
CA ALA A 102 8.25 6.89 -5.10
C ALA A 102 7.69 7.66 -6.30
N SER A 103 7.36 6.96 -7.39
CA SER A 103 6.75 7.56 -8.58
C SER A 103 5.34 8.09 -8.30
N VAL A 104 4.55 7.38 -7.50
CA VAL A 104 3.22 7.83 -7.08
C VAL A 104 3.31 9.09 -6.21
N PHE A 105 4.25 9.12 -5.26
CA PHE A 105 4.50 10.33 -4.45
C PHE A 105 5.02 11.49 -5.30
N ALA A 106 5.93 11.24 -6.25
CA ALA A 106 6.41 12.27 -7.17
C ALA A 106 5.25 12.85 -8.00
N LEU A 107 4.36 11.99 -8.51
CA LEU A 107 3.19 12.43 -9.25
C LEU A 107 2.22 13.25 -8.39
N TYR A 108 2.02 12.89 -7.12
CA TYR A 108 1.25 13.69 -6.18
C TYR A 108 1.80 15.13 -6.08
N PHE A 109 3.12 15.30 -5.93
CA PHE A 109 3.71 16.64 -5.90
C PHE A 109 3.48 17.39 -7.21
N VAL A 110 3.61 16.74 -8.36
CA VAL A 110 3.30 17.36 -9.66
C VAL A 110 1.86 17.88 -9.68
N PHE A 111 0.89 17.09 -9.23
CA PHE A 111 -0.50 17.53 -9.14
C PHE A 111 -0.69 18.71 -8.18
N VAL A 112 -0.10 18.68 -6.99
CA VAL A 112 -0.22 19.80 -6.03
C VAL A 112 0.36 21.09 -6.61
N PHE A 113 1.54 21.04 -7.25
CA PHE A 113 2.16 22.23 -7.85
C PHE A 113 1.39 22.75 -9.08
N THR A 114 0.80 21.85 -9.87
CA THR A 114 0.08 22.24 -11.10
C THR A 114 -1.34 22.70 -10.83
N LEU A 115 -2.03 22.06 -9.88
CA LEU A 115 -3.42 22.36 -9.52
C LEU A 115 -3.53 23.37 -8.38
N GLY A 116 -2.46 23.62 -7.62
CA GLY A 116 -2.45 24.54 -6.47
C GLY A 116 -3.18 25.86 -6.71
N PRO A 117 -2.89 26.61 -7.79
CA PRO A 117 -3.60 27.86 -8.07
C PRO A 117 -5.12 27.69 -8.25
N ALA A 118 -5.55 26.61 -8.89
CA ALA A 118 -6.97 26.32 -9.07
C ALA A 118 -7.64 25.82 -7.77
N ILE A 119 -6.88 25.15 -6.91
CA ILE A 119 -7.33 24.67 -5.60
C ILE A 119 -7.50 25.85 -4.63
N ASP A 120 -6.63 26.86 -4.70
CA ASP A 120 -6.71 28.07 -3.87
C ASP A 120 -7.97 28.92 -4.18
N GLU A 121 -8.52 28.79 -5.39
CA GLU A 121 -9.79 29.44 -5.78
C GLU A 121 -11.02 28.72 -5.20
N VAL A 122 -10.86 27.45 -4.79
CA VAL A 122 -11.91 26.63 -4.19
C VAL A 122 -11.86 26.82 -2.65
N GLY A 123 -13.02 26.99 -2.01
CA GLY A 123 -13.09 27.21 -0.56
C GLY A 123 -12.38 26.09 0.23
N SER A 124 -11.85 26.42 1.42
CA SER A 124 -11.01 25.53 2.23
C SER A 124 -11.57 24.12 2.49
N PRO A 125 -12.88 23.89 2.74
CA PRO A 125 -13.38 22.53 2.99
C PRO A 125 -13.38 21.65 1.73
N GLU A 126 -13.65 22.27 0.58
CA GLU A 126 -13.75 21.59 -0.71
C GLU A 126 -12.36 21.27 -1.26
N SER A 127 -11.41 22.19 -1.11
CA SER A 127 -10.01 21.99 -1.51
C SER A 127 -9.33 20.86 -0.72
N ASP A 128 -9.56 20.77 0.58
CA ASP A 128 -9.02 19.69 1.43
C ASP A 128 -9.56 18.32 1.00
N MET A 129 -10.85 18.22 0.69
CA MET A 129 -11.46 16.96 0.26
C MET A 129 -11.03 16.58 -1.16
N LEU A 130 -10.81 17.56 -2.05
CA LEU A 130 -10.22 17.33 -3.37
C LEU A 130 -8.80 16.78 -3.25
N LEU A 131 -7.95 17.39 -2.43
CA LEU A 131 -6.60 16.89 -2.18
C LEU A 131 -6.60 15.50 -1.57
N PHE A 132 -7.49 15.24 -0.61
CA PHE A 132 -7.62 13.92 -0.02
C PHE A 132 -8.07 12.88 -1.05
N SER A 133 -9.03 13.22 -1.91
CA SER A 133 -9.49 12.34 -2.98
C SER A 133 -8.39 12.00 -3.98
N LEU A 134 -7.52 12.96 -4.31
CA LEU A 134 -6.36 12.74 -5.15
C LEU A 134 -5.39 11.72 -4.52
N VAL A 135 -5.07 11.88 -3.23
CA VAL A 135 -4.19 10.95 -2.52
C VAL A 135 -4.80 9.54 -2.49
N VAL A 136 -6.08 9.41 -2.12
CA VAL A 136 -6.78 8.11 -2.10
C VAL A 136 -6.79 7.47 -3.48
N GLY A 137 -7.04 8.25 -4.53
CA GLY A 137 -7.02 7.78 -5.92
C GLY A 137 -5.64 7.28 -6.34
N LEU A 138 -4.59 8.04 -6.05
CA LEU A 138 -3.20 7.67 -6.33
C LEU A 138 -2.77 6.40 -5.59
N VAL A 139 -3.13 6.27 -4.31
CA VAL A 139 -2.91 5.04 -3.53
C VAL A 139 -3.70 3.87 -4.12
N GLY A 140 -4.94 4.11 -4.56
CA GLY A 140 -5.76 3.12 -5.24
C GLY A 140 -5.10 2.59 -6.52
N VAL A 141 -4.57 3.47 -7.37
CA VAL A 141 -3.76 3.09 -8.54
C VAL A 141 -2.52 2.30 -8.12
N ALA A 142 -1.78 2.78 -7.12
CA ALA A 142 -0.59 2.10 -6.62
C ALA A 142 -0.91 0.66 -6.20
N TYR A 143 -2.03 0.43 -5.52
CA TYR A 143 -2.49 -0.89 -5.13
C TYR A 143 -2.72 -1.80 -6.34
N LEU A 144 -3.41 -1.31 -7.38
CA LEU A 144 -3.63 -2.10 -8.60
C LEU A 144 -2.30 -2.47 -9.28
N VAL A 145 -1.38 -1.52 -9.39
CA VAL A 145 -0.07 -1.75 -10.03
C VAL A 145 0.79 -2.68 -9.17
N VAL A 146 0.78 -2.56 -7.85
CA VAL A 146 1.45 -3.51 -6.95
C VAL A 146 0.84 -4.90 -7.10
N GLY A 147 -0.48 -5.03 -7.11
CA GLY A 147 -1.17 -6.31 -7.35
C GLY A 147 -0.73 -6.99 -8.65
N GLU A 148 -0.50 -6.21 -9.71
CA GLU A 148 0.04 -6.71 -10.98
C GLU A 148 1.55 -6.99 -10.92
N ALA A 149 2.34 -6.13 -10.28
CA ALA A 149 3.78 -6.33 -10.13
C ALA A 149 4.08 -7.63 -9.36
N LEU A 150 3.28 -7.97 -8.35
CA LEU A 150 3.38 -9.20 -7.59
C LEU A 150 3.24 -10.47 -8.45
N ARG A 151 2.70 -10.38 -9.69
CA ARG A 151 2.75 -11.50 -10.65
C ARG A 151 4.18 -11.87 -11.05
N ALA A 152 5.05 -10.90 -11.24
CA ALA A 152 6.47 -11.12 -11.55
C ALA A 152 7.25 -11.69 -10.36
N TYR A 153 6.69 -11.61 -9.16
CA TYR A 153 7.22 -12.20 -7.94
C TYR A 153 6.68 -13.60 -7.64
N TYR A 154 5.88 -14.19 -8.54
CA TYR A 154 5.24 -15.50 -8.37
C TYR A 154 4.35 -15.60 -7.11
N ILE A 155 3.82 -14.46 -6.65
CA ILE A 155 2.92 -14.41 -5.50
C ILE A 155 1.55 -14.99 -5.88
N ARG A 156 0.93 -15.70 -4.93
CA ARG A 156 -0.34 -16.41 -5.10
C ARG A 156 -1.44 -15.46 -5.58
N ARG A 157 -2.37 -15.97 -6.39
CA ARG A 157 -3.50 -15.17 -6.90
C ARG A 157 -4.37 -14.58 -5.78
N ARG A 158 -4.55 -15.33 -4.69
CA ARG A 158 -5.30 -14.90 -3.49
C ARG A 158 -4.71 -13.63 -2.89
N ASP A 159 -3.40 -13.60 -2.72
CA ASP A 159 -2.67 -12.51 -2.08
C ASP A 159 -2.71 -11.23 -2.91
N ARG A 160 -2.64 -11.37 -4.25
CA ARG A 160 -2.82 -10.24 -5.18
C ARG A 160 -4.23 -9.67 -5.16
N PHE A 161 -5.24 -10.48 -4.85
CA PHE A 161 -6.64 -10.05 -4.86
C PHE A 161 -6.93 -9.00 -3.78
N ALA A 162 -6.25 -9.06 -2.63
CA ALA A 162 -6.32 -8.03 -1.61
C ALA A 162 -5.96 -6.65 -2.18
N PHE A 163 -4.89 -6.58 -2.99
CA PHE A 163 -4.48 -5.34 -3.66
C PHE A 163 -5.47 -4.89 -4.74
N TYR A 164 -6.01 -5.80 -5.55
CA TYR A 164 -6.99 -5.43 -6.58
C TYR A 164 -8.29 -4.91 -5.98
N VAL A 165 -8.83 -5.58 -4.96
CA VAL A 165 -10.03 -5.12 -4.24
C VAL A 165 -9.74 -3.79 -3.56
N GLY A 166 -8.60 -3.71 -2.86
CA GLY A 166 -8.10 -2.50 -2.21
C GLY A 166 -8.10 -1.30 -3.15
N GLY A 167 -7.42 -1.45 -4.29
CA GLY A 167 -7.33 -0.40 -5.31
C GLY A 167 -8.69 -0.02 -5.89
N ALA A 168 -9.54 -1.01 -6.20
CA ALA A 168 -10.85 -0.75 -6.80
C ALA A 168 -11.76 0.08 -5.89
N TRP A 169 -11.91 -0.28 -4.60
CA TRP A 169 -12.77 0.49 -3.72
C TRP A 169 -12.18 1.86 -3.40
N MET A 170 -10.85 2.00 -3.32
CA MET A 170 -10.21 3.31 -3.15
C MET A 170 -10.46 4.24 -4.33
N LEU A 171 -10.42 3.74 -5.57
CA LEU A 171 -10.75 4.54 -6.75
C LEU A 171 -12.22 4.97 -6.77
N VAL A 172 -13.13 4.06 -6.41
CA VAL A 172 -14.55 4.42 -6.27
C VAL A 172 -14.71 5.49 -5.21
N LEU A 173 -14.14 5.31 -4.03
CA LEU A 173 -14.25 6.29 -2.95
C LEU A 173 -13.63 7.64 -3.36
N ALA A 174 -12.46 7.65 -4.00
CA ALA A 174 -11.82 8.86 -4.50
C ALA A 174 -12.75 9.66 -5.44
N ALA A 175 -13.48 8.99 -6.33
CA ALA A 175 -14.45 9.66 -7.19
C ALA A 175 -15.65 10.23 -6.41
N LEU A 176 -16.06 9.58 -5.31
CA LEU A 176 -17.21 10.00 -4.51
C LEU A 176 -16.89 11.10 -3.50
N LEU A 177 -15.67 11.13 -2.95
CA LEU A 177 -15.23 12.07 -1.92
C LEU A 177 -15.55 13.55 -2.24
N PRO A 178 -15.23 14.08 -3.44
CA PRO A 178 -15.56 15.47 -3.75
C PRO A 178 -17.02 15.67 -4.17
N SER A 179 -17.72 14.61 -4.61
CA SER A 179 -19.06 14.72 -5.19
C SER A 179 -20.21 14.57 -4.20
N ILE A 180 -19.99 13.94 -3.04
CA ILE A 180 -21.04 13.68 -2.05
C ILE A 180 -20.80 14.52 -0.80
N GLU A 181 -21.80 15.34 -0.44
CA GLU A 181 -21.79 16.22 0.73
C GLU A 181 -21.45 15.51 2.05
N PHE A 182 -21.95 14.27 2.23
CA PHE A 182 -21.59 13.45 3.40
C PHE A 182 -20.08 13.29 3.56
N PHE A 183 -19.34 13.12 2.46
CA PHE A 183 -17.89 12.93 2.50
C PHE A 183 -17.12 14.22 2.73
N HIS A 184 -17.69 15.38 2.43
CA HIS A 184 -17.05 16.66 2.81
C HIS A 184 -16.84 16.75 4.32
N THR A 185 -17.74 16.18 5.12
CA THR A 185 -17.59 16.14 6.58
C THR A 185 -16.93 14.86 7.08
N TRP A 186 -17.32 13.70 6.56
CA TRP A 186 -16.95 12.39 7.11
C TRP A 186 -15.98 11.57 6.25
N GLY A 187 -15.38 12.18 5.23
CA GLY A 187 -14.51 11.52 4.26
C GLY A 187 -13.32 10.82 4.90
N TYR A 188 -12.60 11.52 5.80
CA TYR A 188 -11.45 10.96 6.50
C TYR A 188 -11.85 9.76 7.36
N ALA A 189 -12.83 9.92 8.25
CA ALA A 189 -13.31 8.84 9.10
C ALA A 189 -13.80 7.63 8.29
N THR A 190 -14.55 7.87 7.21
CA THR A 190 -15.05 6.79 6.35
C THR A 190 -13.92 6.03 5.70
N PHE A 191 -12.93 6.72 5.13
CA PHE A 191 -11.74 6.07 4.58
C PHE A 191 -11.02 5.24 5.63
N GLY A 192 -10.78 5.79 6.82
CA GLY A 192 -10.10 5.08 7.90
C GLY A 192 -10.81 3.80 8.33
N VAL A 193 -12.14 3.84 8.50
CA VAL A 193 -12.95 2.68 8.87
C VAL A 193 -12.95 1.62 7.76
N VAL A 194 -13.19 2.03 6.52
CA VAL A 194 -13.23 1.12 5.37
C VAL A 194 -11.85 0.47 5.15
N TYR A 195 -10.78 1.27 5.25
CA TYR A 195 -9.42 0.77 5.13
C TYR A 195 -9.06 -0.21 6.25
N ALA A 196 -9.40 0.11 7.51
CA ALA A 196 -9.17 -0.79 8.64
C ALA A 196 -9.92 -2.11 8.48
N ALA A 197 -11.19 -2.06 8.04
CA ALA A 197 -11.97 -3.26 7.75
C ALA A 197 -11.33 -4.08 6.62
N HIS A 198 -10.91 -3.42 5.53
CA HIS A 198 -10.20 -4.06 4.44
C HIS A 198 -8.90 -4.72 4.91
N ALA A 199 -8.10 -4.05 5.73
CA ALA A 199 -6.87 -4.56 6.31
C ALA A 199 -7.10 -5.80 7.20
N VAL A 200 -8.11 -5.77 8.07
CA VAL A 200 -8.47 -6.93 8.92
C VAL A 200 -8.93 -8.11 8.06
N VAL A 201 -9.78 -7.88 7.06
CA VAL A 201 -10.23 -8.92 6.13
C VAL A 201 -9.05 -9.51 5.36
N SER A 202 -8.16 -8.67 4.83
CA SER A 202 -6.94 -9.11 4.15
C SER A 202 -6.04 -9.92 5.07
N TYR A 203 -5.83 -9.49 6.32
CA TYR A 203 -5.08 -10.26 7.30
C TYR A 203 -5.67 -11.65 7.54
N LEU A 204 -6.99 -11.74 7.77
CA LEU A 204 -7.68 -13.00 8.05
C LEU A 204 -7.69 -13.96 6.84
N LEU A 205 -7.75 -13.41 5.62
CA LEU A 205 -7.73 -14.21 4.39
C LEU A 205 -6.33 -14.68 4.01
N LEU A 206 -5.27 -13.99 4.45
CA LEU A 206 -3.89 -14.27 4.03
C LEU A 206 -3.06 -15.02 5.06
N ARG A 207 -3.46 -15.02 6.34
CA ARG A 207 -2.95 -15.93 7.37
C ARG A 207 -3.19 -17.40 6.98
#